data_AF-A0A9W7AQ47-F1
#
_entry.id   AF-A0A9W7AQ47-F1
#
_cell.length_a   1.000
_cell.length_b   1.000
_cell.length_c   1.000
_cell.angle_alpha   90.00
_cell.angle_beta   90.00
_cell.angle_gamma   90.00
#
_symmetry.space_group_name_H-M   'P 1'
#
loop_
_entity.id
_entity.type
_entity.pdbx_description
1 polymer ?
#
loop_
_entity_poly.entity_id
_entity_poly.type
_entity_poly.pdbx_seq_one_letter_code
_entity_poly.pdbx_strand_id
1 'polypeptide(L)'
;MLSKFFGITFLVLMICSTTVVKTSYEYTIAFYVLRTCLMNSTKALTKSKLIDIIKNKQRGKYSAFESINAVAWSGSAVIGGYISKSRSMETNFAVTTFMQMIALVPILLASVSIRRAGRREEEFFRISRATFDSPFDDLPAAGGDRDSR
;
A
#
# COMPACT_ATOMS: atom_id res chain seq x y z
N MET A 1 4.21 -2.75 -3.53
CA MET A 1 4.07 -2.40 -4.96
C MET A 1 4.09 -3.63 -5.85
N LEU A 2 5.01 -4.61 -5.64
CA LEU A 2 5.05 -5.87 -6.40
C LEU A 2 3.69 -6.61 -6.51
N SER A 3 2.96 -6.74 -5.40
CA SER A 3 1.66 -7.45 -5.39
C SER A 3 0.58 -6.80 -6.27
N LYS A 4 0.68 -5.49 -6.54
CA LYS A 4 -0.24 -4.79 -7.45
C LYS A 4 0.13 -5.02 -8.92
N PHE A 5 1.42 -5.15 -9.22
CA PHE A 5 1.89 -5.53 -10.56
C PHE A 5 1.46 -6.96 -10.91
N PHE A 6 1.66 -7.93 -10.01
CA PHE A 6 1.18 -9.31 -10.21
C PHE A 6 -0.34 -9.37 -10.46
N GLY A 7 -1.12 -8.56 -9.75
CA GLY A 7 -2.56 -8.44 -10.00
C GLY A 7 -2.88 -7.91 -11.39
N ILE A 8 -2.22 -6.86 -11.86
CA ILE A 8 -2.48 -6.28 -13.19
C ILE A 8 -2.06 -7.26 -14.30
N THR A 9 -0.91 -7.92 -14.15
CA THR A 9 -0.44 -8.93 -15.10
C THR A 9 -1.44 -10.08 -15.26
N PHE A 10 -2.02 -10.57 -14.15
CA PHE A 10 -3.05 -11.63 -14.20
C PHE A 10 -4.36 -11.17 -14.87
N LEU A 11 -4.71 -9.89 -14.77
CA LEU A 11 -5.89 -9.34 -15.45
C LEU A 11 -5.68 -9.22 -16.96
N VAL A 12 -4.49 -8.78 -17.37
CA VAL A 12 -4.08 -8.75 -18.79
C VAL A 12 -4.04 -10.16 -19.36
N LEU A 13 -3.55 -11.14 -18.59
CA LEU A 13 -3.56 -12.55 -19.00
C LEU A 13 -4.99 -13.08 -19.19
N MET A 14 -5.91 -12.73 -18.30
CA MET A 14 -7.34 -13.08 -18.42
C MET A 14 -7.96 -12.48 -19.68
N ILE A 15 -7.71 -11.20 -19.96
CA ILE A 15 -8.22 -10.52 -21.17
C ILE A 15 -7.68 -11.20 -22.43
N CYS A 16 -6.37 -11.46 -22.48
CA CYS A 16 -5.70 -12.13 -23.60
C CYS A 16 -6.22 -13.56 -23.80
N SER A 17 -6.47 -14.30 -22.71
CA SER A 17 -7.04 -15.65 -22.75
C SER A 17 -8.48 -15.66 -23.29
N THR A 18 -9.30 -14.66 -22.96
CA THR A 18 -10.67 -14.54 -23.48
C THR A 18 -10.76 -14.06 -24.93
N THR A 19 -9.88 -13.16 -25.37
CA THR A 19 -9.97 -12.55 -26.72
C THR A 19 -9.19 -13.30 -27.80
N VAL A 20 -8.06 -13.93 -27.47
CA VAL A 20 -7.17 -14.56 -28.47
C VAL A 20 -7.43 -16.06 -28.63
N VAL A 21 -7.79 -16.76 -27.54
CA VAL A 21 -7.73 -18.23 -27.53
C VAL A 21 -9.13 -18.88 -27.54
N LYS A 22 -10.22 -18.12 -27.33
CA LYS A 22 -11.61 -18.66 -27.22
C LYS A 22 -11.67 -19.93 -26.36
N THR A 23 -10.84 -19.99 -25.32
CA THR A 23 -10.67 -21.19 -24.50
C THR A 23 -11.83 -21.34 -23.51
N SER A 24 -12.19 -22.60 -23.22
CA SER A 24 -13.17 -23.00 -22.20
C SER A 24 -13.06 -22.18 -20.91
N TYR A 25 -14.21 -21.84 -20.34
CA TYR A 25 -14.43 -21.04 -19.13
C TYR A 25 -13.59 -21.46 -17.91
N GLU A 26 -13.13 -22.70 -17.87
CA GLU A 26 -12.36 -23.29 -16.76
C GLU A 26 -11.05 -22.54 -16.47
N TYR A 27 -10.28 -22.19 -17.51
CA TYR A 27 -9.01 -21.49 -17.33
C TYR A 27 -9.21 -20.05 -16.85
N THR A 28 -10.27 -19.41 -17.33
CA THR A 28 -10.66 -18.06 -16.89
C THR A 28 -11.00 -18.05 -15.40
N ILE A 29 -11.73 -19.06 -14.93
CA ILE A 29 -12.07 -19.24 -13.51
C ILE A 29 -10.80 -19.51 -12.68
N ALA A 30 -9.91 -20.39 -13.15
CA ALA A 30 -8.66 -20.70 -12.45
C ALA A 30 -7.78 -19.44 -12.27
N PHE A 31 -7.58 -18.65 -13.32
CA PHE A 31 -6.83 -17.39 -13.23
C PHE A 31 -7.51 -16.37 -12.32
N TYR A 32 -8.84 -16.28 -12.36
CA TYR A 32 -9.61 -15.39 -11.49
C TYR A 32 -9.48 -15.76 -10.00
N VAL A 33 -9.58 -17.06 -9.68
CA VAL A 33 -9.42 -17.57 -8.31
C VAL A 33 -7.99 -17.34 -7.83
N LEU A 34 -6.98 -17.70 -8.63
CA LEU A 34 -5.58 -17.54 -8.26
C LEU A 34 -5.23 -16.06 -8.01
N ARG A 35 -5.71 -15.17 -8.88
CA ARG A 35 -5.63 -13.71 -8.68
C ARG A 35 -6.25 -13.31 -7.35
N THR A 36 -7.48 -13.74 -7.09
CA THR A 36 -8.24 -13.33 -5.89
C THR A 36 -7.56 -13.81 -4.61
N CYS A 37 -7.07 -15.05 -4.58
CA CYS A 37 -6.33 -15.62 -3.46
C CYS A 37 -5.04 -14.84 -3.17
N LEU A 38 -4.21 -14.59 -4.19
CA LEU A 38 -2.96 -13.84 -4.03
C LEU A 38 -3.20 -12.40 -3.56
N MET A 39 -4.22 -11.74 -4.12
CA MET A 39 -4.54 -10.36 -3.78
C MET A 39 -5.11 -10.22 -2.36
N ASN A 40 -5.93 -11.18 -1.90
CA ASN A 40 -6.52 -11.15 -0.56
C ASN A 40 -5.52 -11.53 0.53
N SER A 41 -4.63 -12.51 0.30
CA SER A 41 -3.59 -12.86 1.27
C SER A 41 -2.64 -11.69 1.56
N THR A 42 -2.28 -10.90 0.53
CA THR A 42 -1.40 -9.75 0.73
C THR A 42 -2.05 -8.63 1.56
N LYS A 43 -3.37 -8.47 1.48
CA LYS A 43 -4.11 -7.48 2.29
C LYS A 43 -4.06 -7.84 3.77
N ALA A 44 -4.25 -9.12 4.11
CA ALA A 44 -4.19 -9.60 5.49
C ALA A 44 -2.79 -9.39 6.11
N LEU A 45 -1.74 -9.71 5.36
CA LEU A 45 -0.34 -9.47 5.77
C LEU A 45 -0.05 -7.99 6.05
N THR A 46 -0.51 -7.10 5.17
CA THR A 46 -0.31 -5.66 5.34
C THR A 46 -1.09 -5.13 6.54
N LYS A 47 -2.33 -5.59 6.73
CA LYS A 47 -3.18 -5.22 7.86
C LYS A 47 -2.56 -5.66 9.20
N SER A 48 -1.97 -6.86 9.26
CA SER A 48 -1.30 -7.38 10.45
C SER A 48 -0.18 -6.44 10.91
N LYS A 49 0.77 -6.14 10.02
CA LYS A 49 1.84 -5.16 10.31
C LYS A 49 1.33 -3.79 10.73
N LEU A 50 0.21 -3.37 10.14
CA LEU A 50 -0.34 -2.04 10.40
C LEU A 50 -0.95 -1.95 11.80
N ILE A 51 -1.67 -2.98 12.23
CA ILE A 51 -2.26 -3.06 13.57
C ILE A 51 -1.20 -3.05 14.67
N ASP A 52 -0.03 -3.64 14.40
CA ASP A 52 1.11 -3.63 15.33
C ASP A 52 1.67 -2.21 15.56
N ILE A 53 1.52 -1.30 14.60
CA ILE A 53 2.08 0.06 14.64
C ILE A 53 1.06 1.08 15.19
N ILE A 54 -0.24 0.79 15.13
CA ILE A 54 -1.30 1.75 15.48
C ILE A 54 -1.51 1.83 17.00
N LYS A 55 -1.27 3.02 17.59
CA LYS A 55 -1.66 3.35 18.97
C LYS A 55 -3.18 3.26 19.15
N ASN A 56 -3.65 2.74 20.30
CA ASN A 56 -5.07 2.46 20.60
C ASN A 56 -6.05 3.60 20.24
N LYS A 57 -5.64 4.87 20.39
CA LYS A 57 -6.47 6.06 20.11
C LYS A 57 -6.81 6.26 18.61
N GLN A 58 -6.08 5.64 17.68
CA GLN A 58 -6.26 5.79 16.23
C GLN A 58 -6.97 4.58 15.58
N ARG A 59 -7.29 3.53 16.36
CA ARG A 59 -7.94 2.31 15.85
C ARG A 59 -9.34 2.56 15.29
N GLY A 60 -10.11 3.49 15.87
CA GLY A 60 -11.44 3.87 15.37
C GLY A 60 -11.43 4.44 13.95
N LYS A 61 -10.42 5.25 13.60
CA LYS A 61 -10.23 5.77 12.22
C LYS A 61 -9.94 4.63 11.24
N TYR A 62 -9.10 3.68 11.67
CA TYR A 62 -8.79 2.50 10.87
C TYR A 62 -10.00 1.61 10.60
N SER A 63 -10.87 1.44 11.59
CA SER A 63 -12.13 0.70 11.42
C SER A 63 -13.05 1.36 10.40
N ALA A 64 -13.19 2.70 10.43
CA ALA A 64 -13.99 3.43 9.44
C ALA A 64 -13.46 3.26 8.00
N PHE A 65 -12.14 3.33 7.80
CA PHE A 65 -11.52 3.08 6.50
C PHE A 65 -11.73 1.65 6.01
N GLU A 66 -11.72 0.67 6.92
CA GLU A 66 -11.99 -0.72 6.57
C GLU A 66 -13.43 -0.91 6.07
N SER A 67 -14.41 -0.28 6.72
CA SER A 67 -15.81 -0.31 6.27
C SER A 67 -16.00 0.31 4.89
N ILE A 68 -15.35 1.44 4.61
CA ILE A 68 -15.40 2.07 3.28
C ILE A 68 -14.83 1.12 2.21
N ASN A 69 -13.74 0.45 2.50
CA ASN A 69 -13.13 -0.50 1.59
C ASN A 69 -14.03 -1.73 1.34
N ALA A 70 -14.74 -2.21 2.36
CA ALA A 70 -15.71 -3.29 2.21
C ALA A 70 -16.90 -2.87 1.32
N VAL A 71 -17.45 -1.68 1.54
CA VAL A 71 -18.51 -1.10 0.70
C VAL A 71 -18.04 -0.91 -0.74
N ALA A 72 -16.82 -0.42 -0.95
CA ALA A 72 -16.26 -0.26 -2.29
C ALA A 72 -16.12 -1.60 -3.03
N TRP A 73 -15.75 -2.67 -2.33
CA TRP A 73 -15.66 -4.00 -2.92
C TRP A 73 -17.04 -4.53 -3.35
N SER A 74 -18.03 -4.47 -2.46
CA SER A 74 -19.40 -4.90 -2.76
C SER A 74 -20.07 -4.02 -3.82
N GLY A 75 -19.89 -2.70 -3.77
CA GLY A 75 -20.44 -1.77 -4.75
C GLY A 75 -19.87 -1.99 -6.15
N SER A 76 -18.58 -2.29 -6.25
CA SER A 76 -17.95 -2.62 -7.53
C SER A 76 -18.50 -3.90 -8.15
N ALA A 77 -18.87 -4.90 -7.33
CA ALA A 77 -19.49 -6.14 -7.80
C ALA A 77 -20.91 -5.92 -8.36
N VAL A 78 -21.70 -5.04 -7.72
CA VAL A 78 -23.03 -4.66 -8.22
C VAL A 78 -22.93 -3.95 -9.57
N ILE A 79 -22.02 -2.99 -9.69
CA ILE A 79 -21.77 -2.25 -10.94
C ILE A 79 -21.28 -3.22 -12.03
N GLY A 80 -20.33 -4.10 -11.72
CA GLY A 80 -19.82 -5.10 -12.66
C GLY A 80 -20.90 -6.09 -13.13
N GLY A 81 -21.77 -6.53 -12.22
CA GLY A 81 -22.91 -7.38 -12.55
C GLY A 81 -23.93 -6.69 -13.46
N TYR A 82 -24.21 -5.40 -13.21
CA TYR A 82 -25.09 -4.59 -14.07
C TYR A 82 -24.50 -4.41 -15.47
N ILE A 83 -23.21 -4.12 -15.58
CA ILE A 83 -22.50 -3.99 -16.86
C ILE A 83 -22.51 -5.32 -17.63
N SER A 84 -22.20 -6.43 -16.95
CA SER A 84 -22.18 -7.76 -17.56
C SER A 84 -23.55 -8.24 -18.06
N LYS A 85 -24.65 -7.68 -17.56
CA LYS A 85 -26.01 -7.98 -18.05
C LYS A 85 -26.32 -7.29 -19.38
N SER A 86 -25.66 -6.17 -19.67
CA SER A 86 -25.91 -5.34 -20.87
C SER A 86 -24.84 -5.49 -21.95
N ARG A 87 -23.62 -5.88 -21.59
CA ARG A 87 -22.49 -6.12 -22.51
C ARG A 87 -21.76 -7.41 -22.13
N SER A 88 -21.10 -8.04 -23.11
CA SER A 88 -20.30 -9.25 -22.93
C SER A 88 -19.26 -9.11 -21.80
N MET A 89 -18.91 -10.22 -21.16
CA MET A 89 -17.93 -10.34 -20.06
C MET A 89 -16.63 -9.56 -20.27
N GLU A 90 -16.17 -9.45 -21.52
CA GLU A 90 -14.98 -8.68 -21.92
C GLU A 90 -15.02 -7.21 -21.47
N THR A 91 -16.19 -6.58 -21.54
CA THR A 91 -16.34 -5.17 -21.12
C THR A 91 -16.14 -5.03 -19.62
N ASN A 92 -16.55 -6.03 -18.83
CA ASN A 92 -16.37 -6.00 -17.38
C ASN A 92 -14.87 -6.06 -17.01
N PHE A 93 -14.07 -6.85 -17.74
CA PHE A 93 -12.62 -6.90 -17.54
C PHE A 93 -11.92 -5.61 -17.99
N ALA A 94 -12.36 -5.01 -19.10
CA ALA A 94 -11.83 -3.72 -19.57
C ALA A 94 -12.09 -2.60 -18.55
N VAL A 95 -13.32 -2.49 -18.05
CA VAL A 95 -13.69 -1.51 -17.01
C VAL A 95 -12.89 -1.72 -15.73
N THR A 96 -12.73 -2.98 -15.29
CA THR A 96 -11.95 -3.32 -14.10
C THR A 96 -10.46 -2.94 -14.26
N THR A 97 -9.91 -3.12 -15.46
CA THR A 97 -8.51 -2.78 -15.77
C THR A 97 -8.31 -1.28 -15.75
N PHE A 98 -9.22 -0.52 -16.36
CA PHE A 98 -9.18 0.94 -16.36
C PHE A 98 -9.30 1.51 -14.93
N MET A 99 -10.19 0.95 -14.13
CA MET A 99 -10.35 1.35 -12.72
C MET A 99 -9.08 1.09 -11.91
N GLN A 100 -8.37 -0.01 -12.16
CA GLN A 100 -7.09 -0.31 -11.51
C GLN A 100 -5.95 0.60 -11.97
N MET A 101 -5.97 1.03 -13.23
CA MET A 101 -5.03 2.03 -13.75
C MET A 101 -5.22 3.39 -13.09
N ILE A 102 -6.47 3.84 -12.94
CA ILE A 102 -6.75 5.08 -12.21
C ILE A 102 -6.33 4.95 -10.74
N ALA A 103 -6.59 3.79 -10.12
CA ALA A 103 -6.22 3.55 -8.72
C ALA A 103 -4.69 3.55 -8.47
N LEU A 104 -3.85 3.37 -9.50
CA LEU A 104 -2.40 3.51 -9.38
C LEU A 104 -1.96 4.96 -9.17
N VAL A 105 -2.69 5.94 -9.71
CA VAL A 105 -2.36 7.37 -9.61
C VAL A 105 -2.24 7.85 -8.16
N PRO A 106 -3.25 7.70 -7.28
CA PRO A 106 -3.14 8.13 -5.89
C PRO A 106 -2.08 7.35 -5.12
N ILE A 107 -1.82 6.09 -5.47
CA ILE A 107 -0.77 5.28 -4.84
C ILE A 107 0.61 5.80 -5.20
N LEU A 108 0.83 6.17 -6.47
CA LEU A 108 2.09 6.78 -6.91
C LEU A 108 2.30 8.12 -6.21
N LEU A 109 1.30 8.99 -6.17
CA LEU A 109 1.36 10.28 -5.47
C LEU A 109 1.62 10.11 -3.97
N ALA A 110 0.93 9.20 -3.31
CA ALA A 110 1.16 8.89 -1.90
C ALA A 110 2.57 8.35 -1.65
N SER A 111 3.08 7.49 -2.54
CA SER A 111 4.43 6.94 -2.41
C SER A 111 5.53 7.99 -2.55
N VAL A 112 5.36 8.97 -3.44
CA VAL A 112 6.28 10.10 -3.57
C VAL A 112 6.20 10.99 -2.33
N SER A 113 5.00 11.25 -1.82
CA SER A 113 4.77 12.08 -0.63
C SER A 113 5.37 11.45 0.63
N ILE A 114 5.19 10.14 0.82
CA ILE A 114 5.74 9.41 1.97
C ILE A 114 7.27 9.36 1.91
N ARG A 115 7.86 9.12 0.73
CA ARG A 115 9.33 9.16 0.56
C ARG A 115 9.91 10.54 0.90
N ARG A 116 9.20 11.61 0.55
CA ARG A 116 9.61 12.99 0.90
C ARG A 116 9.49 13.24 2.40
N ALA A 117 8.43 12.77 3.05
CA ALA A 117 8.25 12.90 4.49
C ALA A 117 9.33 12.13 5.27
N GLY A 118 9.62 10.88 4.90
CA GLY A 118 10.65 10.07 5.55
C GLY A 118 12.05 10.69 5.43
N ARG A 119 12.41 11.23 4.26
CA ARG A 119 13.69 11.95 4.09
C ARG A 119 13.79 13.18 4.99
N ARG A 120 12.68 13.88 5.21
CA ARG A 120 12.62 15.07 6.09
C ARG A 120 12.79 14.71 7.56
N GLU A 121 12.17 13.61 8.00
CA GLU A 121 12.36 13.10 9.37
C GLU A 121 13.80 12.64 9.60
N GLU A 122 14.41 11.93 8.65
CA GLU A 122 15.82 11.53 8.75
C GLU A 122 16.76 12.73 8.86
N GLU A 123 16.56 13.78 8.06
CA GLU A 123 17.35 15.02 8.20
C GLU A 123 17.11 15.70 9.54
N PHE A 124 15.87 15.84 9.99
CA PHE A 124 15.56 16.42 11.29
C PHE A 124 16.22 15.65 12.43
N PHE A 125 16.17 14.31 12.40
CA PHE A 125 16.79 13.46 13.41
C PHE A 125 18.33 13.56 13.39
N ARG A 126 18.92 13.69 12.19
CA ARG A 126 20.36 13.88 12.03
C ARG A 126 20.81 15.24 12.59
N ILE A 127 20.05 16.31 12.33
CA ILE A 127 20.31 17.66 12.87
C ILE A 127 20.15 17.65 14.39
N SER A 128 19.05 17.12 14.92
CA SER A 128 18.84 17.02 16.38
C SER A 128 19.96 16.24 17.09
N ARG A 129 20.45 15.14 16.50
CA ARG A 129 21.59 14.40 17.07
C ARG A 129 22.88 15.23 17.04
N ALA A 130 23.18 15.85 15.89
CA ALA A 130 24.37 16.68 15.75
C ALA A 130 24.39 17.90 16.70
N THR A 131 23.22 18.49 17.00
CA THR A 131 23.11 19.59 17.97
C THR A 131 23.21 19.13 19.42
N PHE A 132 22.80 17.90 19.73
CA PHE A 132 22.86 17.36 21.09
C PHE A 132 24.25 16.82 21.46
N ASP A 133 25.03 16.36 20.47
CA ASP A 133 26.40 15.88 20.67
C ASP A 133 27.45 17.01 20.79
N SER A 134 27.07 18.28 20.62
CA SER A 134 27.95 19.44 20.86
C SER A 134 27.22 20.45 21.76
N PRO A 135 27.40 20.50 23.10
CA PRO A 135 28.68 20.87 23.73
C PRO A 135 28.86 20.42 25.21
N PHE A 136 29.67 19.41 25.50
CA PHE A 136 30.23 19.22 26.86
C PHE A 136 31.69 18.74 26.89
N ASP A 137 32.36 18.64 25.74
CA ASP A 137 33.76 18.22 25.66
C ASP A 137 34.76 19.38 25.83
N ASP A 138 34.29 20.64 25.77
CA ASP A 138 35.14 21.84 25.86
C ASP A 138 35.14 22.53 27.24
N LEU A 139 34.62 21.89 28.29
CA LEU A 139 34.76 22.46 29.64
C LEU A 139 36.22 22.28 30.08
N PRO A 140 37.02 23.36 30.27
CA PRO A 140 38.38 23.21 30.74
C PRO A 140 38.35 22.48 32.09
N ALA A 141 39.06 21.36 32.17
CA ALA A 141 39.26 20.64 33.41
C ALA A 141 39.75 21.65 34.45
N ALA A 142 38.92 21.93 35.45
CA ALA A 142 39.27 22.83 36.54
C ALA A 142 40.51 22.24 37.23
N GLY A 143 41.67 22.82 36.89
CA GLY A 143 42.95 22.55 37.52
C GLY A 143 42.83 22.88 39.00
N GLY A 144 42.59 21.85 39.80
CA GLY A 144 42.70 21.91 41.24
C GLY A 144 44.15 21.77 41.63
N ASP A 145 44.86 22.89 41.57
CA ASP A 145 46.17 23.09 42.19
C ASP A 145 46.03 22.80 43.69
N ARG A 146 46.53 21.64 44.12
CA ARG A 146 46.67 21.28 45.54
C ARG A 146 48.14 21.23 45.86
N ASP A 147 48.69 22.42 46.02
CA ASP A 147 49.98 22.64 46.66
C ASP A 147 49.78 23.22 48.06
N SER A 148 50.59 22.73 49.01
CA SER A 148 50.91 23.32 50.31
C SER A 148 49.82 23.46 51.40
N ARG A 149 49.78 22.48 52.32
CA ARG A 149 50.10 22.62 53.77
C ARG A 149 49.75 21.37 54.57
#